data_AF-A0A662P6G6-F1
#
_entry.id   AF-A0A662P6G6-F1
#
_cell.length_a   1.000
_cell.length_b   1.000
_cell.length_c   1.000
_cell.angle_alpha   90.00
_cell.angle_beta   90.00
_cell.angle_gamma   90.00
#
_symmetry.space_group_name_H-M   'P 1'
#
loop_
_entity.id
_entity.type
_entity.pdbx_description
1 polymer ?
#
loop_
_entity_poly.entity_id
_entity_poly.type
_entity_poly.pdbx_seq_one_letter_code
_entity_poly.pdbx_strand_id
1 'polypeptide(L)'
;MTFFAEEDGVKTSVNVSKANDAIEIFKVDNECISKCNLSYILSFLKTATSVEYIDISFGNKDTPLKLEYSSDKATIRFYLAPMEI
;
A
#
# COMPACT_ATOMS: atom_id res chain seq x y z
N MET A 1 9.25 -1.22 -6.41
CA MET A 1 8.73 -0.73 -5.12
C MET A 1 9.33 -1.58 -4.01
N THR A 2 9.73 -0.98 -2.89
CA THR A 2 10.31 -1.74 -1.77
C THR A 2 9.47 -1.51 -0.53
N PHE A 3 9.07 -2.59 0.12
CA PHE A 3 8.42 -2.56 1.43
C PHE A 3 9.45 -2.87 2.51
N PHE A 4 9.42 -2.12 3.60
CA PHE A 4 10.27 -2.32 4.76
C PHE A 4 9.40 -2.57 5.99
N ALA A 5 9.81 -3.51 6.83
CA ALA A 5 9.27 -3.68 8.17
C ALA A 5 10.42 -3.77 9.17
N GLU A 6 10.26 -3.11 10.31
CA GLU A 6 11.23 -3.05 11.39
C GLU A 6 10.54 -3.30 12.73
N GLU A 7 11.07 -4.23 13.52
CA GLU A 7 10.65 -4.53 14.88
C GLU A 7 11.89 -4.85 15.71
N ASP A 8 12.05 -4.20 16.87
CA ASP A 8 13.15 -4.41 17.82
C ASP A 8 14.55 -4.46 17.16
N GLY A 9 14.78 -3.59 16.17
CA GLY A 9 16.05 -3.46 15.45
C GLY A 9 16.28 -4.51 14.35
N VAL A 10 15.36 -5.46 14.17
CA VAL A 10 15.36 -6.40 13.04
C VAL A 10 14.64 -5.77 11.87
N LYS A 11 15.33 -5.65 10.74
CA LYS A 11 14.79 -5.11 9.49
C LYS A 11 14.60 -6.21 8.47
N THR A 12 13.41 -6.26 7.88
CA THR A 12 13.13 -7.08 6.70
C THR A 12 12.64 -6.19 5.57
N SER A 13 12.88 -6.64 4.34
CA SER A 13 12.43 -5.93 3.16
C SER A 13 11.98 -6.88 2.07
N VAL A 14 10.95 -6.44 1.33
CA VAL A 14 10.49 -7.11 0.13
C VAL A 14 10.61 -6.13 -1.02
N ASN A 15 11.37 -6.51 -2.06
CA ASN A 15 11.44 -5.76 -3.29
C ASN A 15 10.46 -6.35 -4.32
N VAL A 16 9.55 -5.52 -4.80
CA VAL A 16 8.65 -5.85 -5.90
C VAL A 16 9.12 -5.12 -7.15
N SER A 17 9.59 -5.89 -8.12
CA SER A 17 9.98 -5.38 -9.43
C SER A 17 8.78 -4.75 -10.15
N LYS A 18 9.02 -3.69 -10.93
CA LYS A 18 8.00 -3.10 -11.80
C LYS A 18 7.56 -4.04 -12.94
N ALA A 19 8.36 -5.04 -13.26
CA ALA A 19 8.08 -6.04 -14.29
C ALA A 19 7.47 -7.32 -13.67
N ASN A 20 6.87 -7.22 -12.48
CA ASN A 20 6.18 -8.34 -11.86
C ASN A 20 4.82 -8.54 -12.55
N ASP A 21 4.54 -9.76 -12.99
CA ASP A 21 3.31 -10.10 -13.74
C ASP A 21 2.02 -9.87 -12.94
N ALA A 22 2.10 -9.75 -11.61
CA ALA A 22 0.95 -9.41 -10.76
C ALA A 22 0.63 -7.90 -10.74
N ILE A 23 1.44 -7.06 -11.39
CA ILE A 23 1.23 -5.61 -11.47
C ILE A 23 0.66 -5.24 -12.83
N GLU A 24 -0.62 -4.88 -12.87
CA GLU A 24 -1.28 -4.36 -14.08
C GLU A 24 -0.80 -2.95 -14.43
N ILE A 25 -0.67 -2.08 -13.41
CA ILE A 25 -0.31 -0.67 -13.59
C ILE A 25 0.71 -0.26 -12.54
N PHE A 26 1.85 0.26 -13.00
CA PHE A 26 2.88 0.86 -12.15
C PHE A 26 3.17 2.29 -12.60
N LYS A 27 2.81 3.28 -11.76
CA LYS A 27 3.07 4.70 -12.02
C LYS A 27 3.77 5.34 -10.83
N VAL A 28 4.84 6.09 -11.12
CA VAL A 28 5.57 6.87 -10.12
C VAL A 28 5.70 8.28 -10.67
N ASP A 29 4.97 9.23 -10.07
CA ASP A 29 5.06 10.64 -10.43
C ASP A 29 6.29 11.30 -9.79
N ASN A 30 6.59 10.95 -8.54
CA ASN A 30 7.78 11.37 -7.81
C ASN A 30 8.26 10.24 -6.89
N GLU A 31 9.57 10.16 -6.64
CA GLU A 31 10.09 9.29 -5.58
C GLU A 31 9.54 9.72 -4.22
N CYS A 32 9.07 8.76 -3.43
CA CYS A 32 8.48 9.03 -2.12
C CYS A 32 8.76 7.89 -1.14
N ILE A 33 8.74 8.25 0.14
CA ILE A 33 8.84 7.31 1.26
C ILE A 33 7.70 7.61 2.21
N SER A 34 6.98 6.56 2.59
CA SER A 34 5.84 6.63 3.50
C SER A 34 5.95 5.54 4.54
N LYS A 35 5.70 5.89 5.80
CA LYS A 35 5.70 4.96 6.93
C LYS A 35 4.27 4.85 7.45
N CYS A 36 3.78 3.64 7.63
CA CYS A 36 2.42 3.39 8.07
C CYS A 36 2.41 2.31 9.15
N ASN A 37 1.45 2.38 10.07
CA ASN A 37 1.28 1.34 11.07
C ASN A 37 0.74 0.07 10.41
N LEU A 38 1.53 -1.01 10.48
CA LEU A 38 1.26 -2.28 9.80
C LEU A 38 -0.07 -2.92 10.22
N SER A 39 -0.50 -2.75 11.48
CA SER A 39 -1.73 -3.38 11.99
C SER A 39 -2.99 -2.88 11.30
N TYR A 40 -3.03 -1.60 10.92
CA TYR A 40 -4.13 -1.02 10.13
C TYR A 40 -4.11 -1.54 8.70
N ILE A 41 -2.94 -1.61 8.06
CA ILE A 41 -2.80 -2.17 6.70
C ILE A 41 -3.32 -3.61 6.66
N LEU A 42 -2.90 -4.45 7.61
CA LEU A 42 -3.36 -5.85 7.70
C LEU A 42 -4.87 -5.94 7.92
N SER A 43 -5.45 -5.03 8.70
CA SER A 43 -6.90 -4.98 8.91
C SER A 43 -7.65 -4.62 7.63
N PHE A 44 -7.14 -3.68 6.83
CA PHE A 44 -7.75 -3.29 5.56
C PHE A 44 -7.61 -4.35 4.48
N LEU A 45 -6.49 -5.07 4.44
CA LEU A 45 -6.27 -6.18 3.49
C LEU A 45 -7.21 -7.36 3.76
N LYS A 46 -7.61 -7.60 5.02
CA LYS A 46 -8.60 -8.64 5.35
C LYS A 46 -9.99 -8.35 4.77
N THR A 47 -10.30 -7.10 4.45
CA THR A 47 -11.57 -6.72 3.80
C THR A 47 -11.57 -7.01 2.29
N ALA A 48 -10.41 -7.29 1.70
CA ALA A 48 -10.18 -7.41 0.25
C ALA A 48 -10.62 -8.75 -0.38
N THR A 49 -11.32 -9.63 0.35
CA THR A 49 -11.44 -11.06 -0.03
C THR A 49 -12.24 -11.34 -1.30
N SER A 50 -12.87 -10.33 -1.92
CA SER A 50 -13.76 -10.50 -3.07
C SER A 50 -13.37 -9.72 -4.33
N VAL A 51 -12.23 -9.03 -4.34
CA VAL A 51 -11.77 -8.30 -5.54
C VAL A 51 -10.50 -8.92 -6.12
N GLU A 52 -10.37 -8.83 -7.43
CA GLU A 52 -9.22 -9.37 -8.19
C GLU A 52 -7.97 -8.49 -8.03
N TYR A 53 -8.16 -7.16 -7.96
CA TYR A 53 -7.09 -6.17 -7.88
C TYR A 53 -7.34 -5.15 -6.78
N ILE A 54 -6.24 -4.57 -6.28
CA ILE A 54 -6.25 -3.49 -5.28
C ILE A 54 -5.46 -2.32 -5.86
N ASP A 55 -6.08 -1.15 -5.91
CA ASP A 55 -5.39 0.08 -6.28
C ASP A 55 -4.71 0.68 -5.05
N ILE A 56 -3.38 0.71 -5.09
CA ILE A 56 -2.54 1.26 -4.02
C ILE A 56 -1.95 2.57 -4.49
N SER A 57 -2.18 3.64 -3.74
CA SER A 57 -1.55 4.94 -3.98
C SER A 57 -1.12 5.56 -2.67
N PHE A 58 0.05 6.19 -2.67
CA PHE A 58 0.62 6.86 -1.50
C PHE A 58 1.57 7.95 -1.96
N GLY A 59 1.94 8.82 -1.05
CA GLY A 59 2.98 9.83 -1.27
C GLY A 59 3.78 10.05 -0.01
N ASN A 60 4.40 11.23 0.08
CA ASN A 60 5.10 11.68 1.28
C ASN A 60 4.12 12.01 2.41
N LYS A 61 4.62 12.62 3.50
CA LYS A 61 3.85 12.90 4.74
C LYS A 61 2.48 13.58 4.57
N ASP A 62 2.27 14.33 3.49
CA ASP A 62 1.03 15.09 3.26
C ASP A 62 0.00 14.30 2.43
N THR A 63 0.32 13.07 2.00
CA THR A 63 -0.54 12.23 1.18
C THR A 63 -0.79 10.89 1.89
N PRO A 64 -2.05 10.55 2.23
CA PRO A 64 -2.36 9.28 2.87
C PRO A 64 -2.06 8.10 1.95
N LEU A 65 -1.73 6.96 2.55
CA LEU A 65 -1.87 5.68 1.88
C LEU A 65 -3.35 5.44 1.62
N LYS A 66 -3.72 5.29 0.34
CA LYS A 66 -5.05 4.90 -0.10
C LYS A 66 -4.99 3.46 -0.62
N LEU A 67 -5.87 2.62 -0.08
CA LEU A 67 -6.20 1.30 -0.61
C LEU A 67 -7.62 1.35 -1.15
N GLU A 68 -7.79 1.09 -2.44
CA GLU A 68 -9.07 1.13 -3.12
C GLU A 68 -9.42 -0.24 -3.71
N TYR A 69 -10.62 -0.71 -3.37
CA TYR A 69 -11.19 -1.98 -3.78
C TYR A 69 -12.44 -1.68 -4.59
N SER A 70 -12.43 -2.00 -5.89
CA SER A 70 -13.54 -1.71 -6.79
C SER A 70 -14.13 -2.98 -7.37
N SER A 71 -15.46 -3.03 -7.43
CA SER A 71 -16.23 -4.06 -8.14
C SER A 71 -17.28 -3.40 -9.04
N ASP A 72 -18.06 -4.23 -9.74
CA ASP A 72 -19.22 -3.80 -10.53
C ASP A 72 -20.30 -3.10 -9.69
N LYS A 73 -20.35 -3.36 -8.38
CA LYS A 73 -21.43 -2.92 -7.48
C LYS A 73 -21.01 -1.82 -6.52
N ALA A 74 -19.74 -1.78 -6.12
CA ALA A 74 -19.28 -0.88 -5.07
C ALA A 74 -17.79 -0.60 -5.16
N THR A 75 -17.41 0.55 -4.60
CA THR A 75 -16.01 0.90 -4.33
C THR A 75 -15.83 1.17 -2.85
N ILE A 76 -14.87 0.49 -2.24
CA ILE A 76 -14.46 0.69 -0.84
C ILE A 76 -13.08 1.33 -0.85
N ARG A 77 -12.92 2.41 -0.07
CA ARG A 77 -11.65 3.13 0.06
C ARG A 77 -11.24 3.22 1.52
N PHE A 78 -10.00 2.86 1.80
CA PHE A 78 -9.37 3.08 3.10
C PHE A 78 -8.26 4.11 2.94
N TYR A 79 -8.21 5.05 3.88
CA TYR A 79 -7.19 6.07 3.96
C TYR A 79 -6.44 5.93 5.28
N LEU A 80 -5.12 5.84 5.20
CA LEU A 80 -4.24 5.80 6.36
C LEU A 80 -3.25 6.96 6.27
N ALA A 81 -3.30 7.84 7.26
CA ALA A 81 -2.32 8.92 7.37
C ALA A 81 -0.93 8.31 7.62
N PRO A 82 0.12 8.82 6.95
CA PRO A 82 1.48 8.37 7.19
C PRO A 82 1.94 8.82 8.59
N MET A 83 2.81 8.02 9.18
CA MET A 83 3.53 8.33 10.40
C MET A 83 4.71 9.26 10.08
N GLU A 84 5.15 10.02 11.08
CA GLU A 84 6.41 10.74 11.00
C GLU A 84 7.58 9.75 10.83
N ILE A 85 8.51 10.11 9.94
CA ILE A 85 9.70 9.33 9.59
C ILE A 85 10.86 9.80 10.46
#